data_AF-A0A955F3A0-F1
#
_entry.id   AF-A0A955F3A0-F1
#
_cell.length_a   1.000
_cell.length_b   1.000
_cell.length_c   1.000
_cell.angle_alpha   90.00
_cell.angle_beta   90.00
_cell.angle_gamma   90.00
#
_symmetry.space_group_name_H-M   'P 1'
#
loop_
_entity.id
_entity.type
_entity.pdbx_description
1 polymer ?
#
loop_
_entity_poly.entity_id
_entity_poly.type
_entity_poly.pdbx_seq_one_letter_code
_entity_poly.pdbx_strand_id
1 'polypeptide(L)'
;MLNVIRNAKKKAWIIIGVSTALVFSCAGVVWMDHGTIKEEDEKIAGLEASITKAEGRISKIRGHEDRVLRGRLVVKEYAKILPSDKDIHEFVKRITEFSVASGVEISELNDSDARNRGRRQSKDPFQKINYKLKLRGDLGATLDFINRFESYERFVKVGQLKIASETANSRDAGEGIRHNVDLELETYVYEPGRALTAVEIANSEKRTFEILEKEPLNVDLAMDSYVYQPRSDRRDPFADPRRSIGTGAGEGPIVDAEVEAQIAKLEELVVRFETLKRDLAAEDEVEGFVARMEYAKRLSQSFIDFKNEVEELRKVKFFSKADLLDRFDEEIAEPFLVLLAEREATDGEGLKRQELMAQLEHYEHAFSEGRFSDVVDGADAILSAKTDLDDPEIHEILEGIQRVAGRARARIEFAQMSLAITGYVILENRPTGSVVIIN
;
A
#
# COMPACT_ATOMS: atom_id res chain seq x y z
N MET A 1 -14.62 -100.38 -92.04
CA MET A 1 -15.51 -99.22 -91.69
C MET A 1 -15.22 -98.58 -90.32
N LEU A 2 -14.80 -99.31 -89.28
CA LEU A 2 -14.54 -98.75 -87.93
C LEU A 2 -13.45 -97.66 -87.85
N ASN A 3 -12.37 -97.74 -88.65
CA ASN A 3 -11.28 -96.74 -88.62
C ASN A 3 -11.67 -95.38 -89.25
N VAL A 4 -12.62 -95.37 -90.18
CA VAL A 4 -13.08 -94.13 -90.85
C VAL A 4 -13.93 -93.31 -89.89
N ILE A 5 -14.81 -93.96 -89.12
CA ILE A 5 -15.64 -93.31 -88.09
C ILE A 5 -14.76 -92.80 -86.94
N ARG A 6 -13.72 -93.54 -86.54
CA ARG A 6 -12.78 -93.10 -85.49
C ARG A 6 -11.96 -91.88 -85.92
N ASN A 7 -11.52 -91.83 -87.17
CA ASN A 7 -10.79 -90.68 -87.71
C ASN A 7 -11.70 -89.47 -87.95
N ALA A 8 -12.96 -89.68 -88.36
CA ALA A 8 -13.96 -88.61 -88.47
C ALA A 8 -14.30 -88.00 -87.10
N LYS A 9 -14.50 -88.84 -86.07
CA LYS A 9 -14.70 -88.37 -84.69
C LYS A 9 -13.48 -87.61 -84.16
N LYS A 10 -12.25 -88.09 -84.39
CA LYS A 10 -11.02 -87.37 -84.01
C LYS A 10 -10.87 -86.03 -84.72
N LYS A 11 -11.17 -85.96 -86.02
CA LYS A 11 -11.17 -84.70 -86.78
C LYS A 11 -12.24 -83.72 -86.29
N ALA A 12 -13.44 -84.21 -85.96
CA ALA A 12 -14.51 -83.40 -85.39
C ALA A 12 -14.12 -82.82 -84.00
N TRP A 13 -13.51 -83.63 -83.13
CA TRP A 13 -13.03 -83.16 -81.82
C TRP A 13 -11.92 -82.10 -81.93
N ILE A 14 -11.02 -82.22 -82.93
CA ILE A 14 -10.00 -81.20 -83.19
C ILE A 14 -10.62 -79.90 -83.71
N ILE A 15 -11.59 -79.98 -84.63
CA ILE A 15 -12.28 -78.79 -85.15
C ILE A 15 -13.09 -78.09 -84.05
N ILE A 16 -13.77 -78.85 -83.19
CA ILE A 16 -14.49 -78.32 -82.03
C ILE A 16 -13.49 -77.69 -81.05
N GLY A 17 -12.36 -78.34 -80.77
CA GLY A 17 -11.31 -77.81 -79.89
C GLY A 17 -10.72 -76.48 -80.40
N VAL A 18 -10.38 -76.41 -81.68
CA VAL A 18 -9.80 -75.20 -82.31
C VAL A 18 -10.82 -74.07 -82.38
N SER A 19 -12.07 -74.35 -82.77
CA SER A 19 -13.13 -73.33 -82.81
C SER A 19 -13.46 -72.81 -81.40
N THR A 20 -13.53 -73.69 -80.40
CA THR A 20 -13.78 -73.29 -79.01
C THR A 20 -12.63 -72.45 -78.46
N ALA A 21 -11.37 -72.84 -78.72
CA ALA A 21 -10.20 -72.06 -78.30
C ALA A 21 -10.15 -70.68 -78.96
N LEU A 22 -10.55 -70.57 -80.24
CA LEU A 22 -10.60 -69.29 -80.96
C LEU A 22 -11.72 -68.38 -80.44
N VAL A 23 -12.88 -68.93 -80.07
CA VAL A 23 -13.95 -68.16 -79.42
C VAL A 23 -13.52 -67.68 -78.04
N PHE A 24 -12.88 -68.53 -77.23
CA PHE A 24 -12.38 -68.14 -75.91
C PHE A 24 -11.23 -67.12 -75.99
N SER A 25 -10.35 -67.21 -76.98
CA SER A 25 -9.28 -66.20 -77.16
C SER A 25 -9.86 -64.86 -77.60
N CYS A 26 -10.82 -64.84 -78.53
CA CYS A 26 -11.53 -63.60 -78.90
C CYS A 26 -12.31 -63.01 -77.73
N ALA A 27 -13.00 -63.85 -76.93
CA ALA A 27 -13.71 -63.39 -75.73
C ALA A 27 -12.74 -62.84 -74.66
N GLY A 28 -11.56 -63.44 -74.51
CA GLY A 28 -10.52 -62.97 -73.59
C GLY A 28 -9.94 -61.62 -73.98
N VAL A 29 -9.69 -61.38 -75.27
CA VAL A 29 -9.25 -60.07 -75.79
C VAL A 29 -10.34 -59.02 -75.56
N VAL A 30 -11.59 -59.32 -75.88
CA VAL A 30 -12.72 -58.40 -75.63
C VAL A 30 -12.88 -58.10 -74.15
N TRP A 31 -12.66 -59.06 -73.26
CA TRP A 31 -12.73 -58.83 -71.81
C TRP A 31 -11.59 -57.95 -71.30
N MET A 32 -10.36 -58.15 -71.82
CA MET A 32 -9.21 -57.31 -71.49
C MET A 32 -9.39 -55.87 -72.00
N ASP A 33 -9.90 -55.71 -73.23
CA ASP A 33 -10.27 -54.41 -73.79
C ASP A 33 -11.42 -53.76 -73.01
N HIS A 34 -12.38 -54.53 -72.51
CA HIS A 34 -13.44 -54.00 -71.65
C HIS A 34 -12.90 -53.51 -70.30
N GLY A 35 -11.84 -54.14 -69.78
CA GLY A 35 -11.14 -53.71 -68.58
C GLY A 35 -10.41 -52.39 -68.77
N THR A 36 -9.68 -52.24 -69.89
CA THR A 36 -8.97 -50.99 -70.22
C THR A 36 -9.93 -49.85 -70.52
N ILE A 37 -11.06 -50.12 -71.21
CA ILE A 37 -12.12 -49.12 -71.43
C ILE A 37 -12.67 -48.61 -70.09
N LYS A 38 -12.94 -49.49 -69.13
CA LYS A 38 -13.42 -49.07 -67.79
C LYS A 38 -12.39 -48.21 -67.05
N GLU A 39 -11.11 -48.57 -67.11
CA GLU A 39 -10.05 -47.80 -66.46
C GLU A 39 -9.90 -46.40 -67.10
N GLU A 40 -10.01 -46.31 -68.42
CA GLU A 40 -10.01 -45.03 -69.14
C GLU A 40 -11.28 -44.21 -68.86
N ASP A 41 -12.45 -44.83 -68.79
CA ASP A 41 -13.71 -44.18 -68.40
C ASP A 41 -13.62 -43.60 -66.97
N GLU A 42 -13.02 -44.33 -66.03
CA GLU A 42 -12.76 -43.84 -64.67
C GLU A 42 -11.79 -42.65 -64.66
N LYS A 43 -10.74 -42.67 -65.49
CA LYS A 43 -9.81 -41.54 -65.66
C LYS A 43 -10.51 -40.32 -66.26
N ILE A 44 -11.36 -40.51 -67.28
CA ILE A 44 -12.16 -39.45 -67.89
C ILE A 44 -13.09 -38.84 -66.86
N ALA A 45 -13.85 -39.65 -66.12
CA ALA A 45 -14.73 -39.16 -65.06
C ALA A 45 -13.96 -38.40 -63.96
N GLY A 46 -12.76 -38.88 -63.58
CA GLY A 46 -11.87 -38.20 -62.64
C GLY A 46 -11.36 -36.84 -63.15
N LEU A 47 -11.03 -36.76 -64.44
CA LEU A 47 -10.63 -35.51 -65.10
C LEU A 47 -11.81 -34.54 -65.21
N GLU A 48 -12.99 -34.99 -65.60
CA GLU A 48 -14.22 -34.18 -65.66
C GLU A 48 -14.60 -33.61 -64.29
N ALA A 49 -14.50 -34.42 -63.22
CA ALA A 49 -14.72 -33.96 -61.85
C ALA A 49 -13.69 -32.89 -61.45
N SER A 50 -12.44 -33.04 -61.90
CA SER A 50 -11.37 -32.06 -61.65
C SER A 50 -11.59 -30.76 -62.43
N ILE A 51 -12.06 -30.84 -63.68
CA ILE A 51 -12.45 -29.68 -64.50
C ILE A 51 -13.62 -28.95 -63.83
N THR A 52 -14.68 -29.66 -63.44
CA THR A 52 -15.85 -29.07 -62.77
C THR A 52 -15.45 -28.38 -61.47
N LYS A 53 -14.53 -28.97 -60.70
CA LYS A 53 -13.99 -28.36 -59.48
C LYS A 53 -13.13 -27.13 -59.78
N ALA A 54 -12.34 -27.15 -60.86
CA ALA A 54 -11.56 -26.01 -61.31
C ALA A 54 -12.46 -24.85 -61.79
N GLU A 55 -13.49 -25.13 -62.59
CA GLU A 55 -14.51 -24.17 -63.02
C GLU A 55 -15.27 -23.58 -61.83
N GLY A 56 -15.64 -24.42 -60.86
CA GLY A 56 -16.24 -24.01 -59.59
C GLY A 56 -15.32 -23.11 -58.74
N ARG A 57 -13.99 -23.23 -58.88
CA ARG A 57 -13.03 -22.30 -58.27
C ARG A 57 -12.93 -21.01 -59.09
N ILE A 58 -12.80 -21.10 -60.41
CA ILE A 58 -12.68 -19.95 -61.32
C ILE A 58 -13.88 -19.01 -61.19
N SER A 59 -15.09 -19.55 -61.14
CA SER A 59 -16.32 -18.77 -60.93
C SER A 59 -16.31 -17.97 -59.62
N LYS A 60 -15.66 -18.50 -58.56
CA LYS A 60 -15.53 -17.82 -57.26
C LYS A 60 -14.41 -16.78 -57.23
N ILE A 61 -13.39 -16.90 -58.09
CA ILE A 61 -12.24 -15.97 -58.12
C ILE A 61 -12.72 -14.53 -58.24
N ARG A 62 -13.62 -14.24 -59.18
CA ARG A 62 -14.14 -12.87 -59.40
C ARG A 62 -14.74 -12.27 -58.13
N GLY A 63 -15.57 -13.03 -57.41
CA GLY A 63 -16.16 -12.57 -56.15
C GLY A 63 -15.15 -12.44 -55.00
N HIS A 64 -14.01 -13.13 -55.05
CA HIS A 64 -12.91 -12.92 -54.10
C HIS A 64 -12.08 -11.69 -54.48
N GLU A 65 -11.80 -11.46 -55.76
CA GLU A 65 -11.10 -10.28 -56.26
C GLU A 65 -11.85 -8.99 -55.91
N ASP A 66 -13.16 -8.94 -56.15
CA ASP A 66 -13.99 -7.78 -55.84
C ASP A 66 -13.99 -7.50 -54.33
N ARG A 67 -14.02 -8.53 -53.48
CA ARG A 67 -13.90 -8.41 -52.02
C ARG A 67 -12.54 -7.90 -51.58
N VAL A 68 -11.45 -8.37 -52.19
CA VAL A 68 -10.09 -7.91 -51.88
C VAL A 68 -9.91 -6.45 -52.31
N LEU A 69 -10.39 -6.07 -53.49
CA LEU A 69 -10.34 -4.68 -53.98
C LEU A 69 -11.15 -3.75 -53.05
N ARG A 70 -12.37 -4.14 -52.67
CA ARG A 70 -13.17 -3.41 -51.69
C ARG A 70 -12.44 -3.30 -50.35
N GLY A 71 -11.91 -4.41 -49.84
CA GLY A 71 -11.13 -4.42 -48.60
C GLY A 71 -9.94 -3.46 -48.64
N ARG A 72 -9.21 -3.41 -49.76
CA ARG A 72 -8.10 -2.45 -49.96
C ARG A 72 -8.57 -1.00 -49.96
N LEU A 73 -9.73 -0.70 -50.56
CA LEU A 73 -10.32 0.64 -50.53
C LEU A 73 -10.72 1.03 -49.10
N VAL A 74 -11.41 0.15 -48.39
CA VAL A 74 -11.82 0.35 -46.99
C VAL A 74 -10.60 0.58 -46.11
N VAL A 75 -9.56 -0.26 -46.22
CA VAL A 75 -8.30 -0.10 -45.48
C VAL A 75 -7.62 1.22 -45.82
N LYS A 76 -7.66 1.67 -47.08
CA LYS A 76 -7.10 2.97 -47.49
C LYS A 76 -7.84 4.13 -46.85
N GLU A 77 -9.16 4.05 -46.72
CA GLU A 77 -9.96 5.07 -46.03
C GLU A 77 -9.68 5.07 -44.52
N TYR A 78 -9.68 3.91 -43.86
CA TYR A 78 -9.28 3.81 -42.44
C TYR A 78 -7.83 4.23 -42.19
N ALA A 79 -6.91 3.97 -43.12
CA ALA A 79 -5.51 4.39 -42.99
C ALA A 79 -5.33 5.91 -42.97
N LYS A 80 -6.31 6.70 -43.44
CA LYS A 80 -6.26 8.17 -43.36
C LYS A 80 -6.43 8.68 -41.93
N ILE A 81 -7.24 8.01 -41.11
CA ILE A 81 -7.47 8.39 -39.70
C ILE A 81 -6.42 7.80 -38.75
N LEU A 82 -5.64 6.82 -39.23
CA LEU A 82 -4.57 6.21 -38.45
C LEU A 82 -3.31 7.09 -38.46
N PRO A 83 -2.62 7.25 -37.32
CA PRO A 83 -1.37 8.00 -37.26
C PRO A 83 -0.27 7.39 -38.15
N SER A 84 0.48 8.26 -38.83
CA SER A 84 1.71 7.89 -39.53
C SER A 84 2.92 7.86 -38.59
N ASP A 85 4.07 7.44 -39.11
CA ASP A 85 5.33 7.41 -38.37
C ASP A 85 5.77 8.76 -37.82
N LYS A 86 5.53 9.83 -38.57
CA LYS A 86 5.85 11.21 -38.16
C LYS A 86 4.91 11.70 -37.06
N ASP A 87 3.70 11.16 -37.06
CA ASP A 87 2.60 11.57 -36.20
C ASP A 87 2.71 11.04 -34.77
N ILE A 88 3.52 10.01 -34.54
CA ILE A 88 3.81 9.49 -33.19
C ILE A 88 4.48 10.55 -32.32
N HIS A 89 5.47 11.25 -32.87
CA HIS A 89 6.18 12.30 -32.14
C HIS A 89 5.30 13.54 -31.94
N GLU A 90 4.42 13.85 -32.90
CA GLU A 90 3.43 14.91 -32.72
C GLU A 90 2.40 14.53 -31.67
N PHE A 91 1.99 13.26 -31.61
CA PHE A 91 1.04 12.76 -30.61
C PHE A 91 1.54 12.97 -29.18
N VAL A 92 2.81 12.69 -28.91
CA VAL A 92 3.42 12.98 -27.59
C VAL A 92 3.34 14.47 -27.24
N LYS A 93 3.54 15.37 -28.21
CA LYS A 93 3.38 16.81 -28.00
C LYS A 93 1.92 17.18 -27.69
N ARG A 94 0.96 16.58 -28.42
CA ARG A 94 -0.48 16.76 -28.16
C ARG A 94 -0.88 16.30 -26.77
N ILE A 95 -0.32 15.19 -26.28
CA ILE A 95 -0.54 14.74 -24.90
C ILE A 95 -0.15 15.83 -23.90
N THR A 96 1.02 16.45 -24.09
CA THR A 96 1.48 17.55 -23.22
C THR A 96 0.59 18.79 -23.37
N GLU A 97 0.19 19.16 -24.58
CA GLU A 97 -0.74 20.27 -24.83
C GLU A 97 -2.09 20.06 -24.15
N PHE A 98 -2.63 18.84 -24.20
CA PHE A 98 -3.88 18.49 -23.53
C PHE A 98 -3.76 18.56 -22.00
N SER A 99 -2.63 18.13 -21.45
CA SER A 99 -2.35 18.21 -20.01
C SER A 99 -2.31 19.66 -19.52
N VAL A 100 -1.65 20.55 -20.28
CA VAL A 100 -1.63 21.99 -19.98
C VAL A 100 -3.02 22.61 -20.11
N ALA A 101 -3.78 22.25 -21.15
CA ALA A 101 -5.11 22.80 -21.38
C ALA A 101 -6.15 22.34 -20.35
N SER A 102 -6.04 21.12 -19.85
CA SER A 102 -6.97 20.55 -18.85
C SER A 102 -6.54 20.83 -17.41
N GLY A 103 -5.32 21.32 -17.17
CA GLY A 103 -4.78 21.56 -15.83
C GLY A 103 -4.40 20.28 -15.07
N VAL A 104 -4.01 19.23 -15.80
CA VAL A 104 -3.56 17.95 -15.24
C VAL A 104 -2.04 17.85 -15.33
N GLU A 105 -1.36 17.44 -14.28
CA GLU A 105 0.08 17.21 -14.27
C GLU A 105 0.40 15.78 -14.74
N ILE A 106 1.29 15.63 -15.72
CA ILE A 106 1.79 14.31 -16.13
C ILE A 106 3.02 13.98 -15.27
N SER A 107 2.90 12.96 -14.41
CA SER A 107 4.00 12.50 -13.56
C SER A 107 4.92 11.51 -14.29
N GLU A 108 4.36 10.66 -15.15
CA GLU A 108 5.12 9.70 -15.94
C GLU A 108 4.47 9.48 -17.30
N LEU A 109 5.28 9.48 -18.37
CA LEU A 109 4.88 9.05 -19.71
C LEU A 109 5.83 7.94 -20.17
N ASN A 110 5.29 6.73 -20.33
CA ASN A 110 6.02 5.59 -20.87
C ASN A 110 5.60 5.37 -22.33
N ASP A 111 6.53 5.64 -23.24
CA ASP A 111 6.42 5.50 -24.70
C ASP A 111 7.32 4.36 -25.23
N SER A 112 7.68 3.39 -24.39
CA SER A 112 8.62 2.32 -24.74
C SER A 112 8.20 1.48 -25.95
N ASP A 113 6.89 1.30 -26.18
CA ASP A 113 6.37 0.62 -27.36
C ASP A 113 6.55 1.46 -28.64
N ALA A 114 6.40 2.77 -28.56
CA ALA A 114 6.65 3.69 -29.67
C ALA A 114 8.14 3.73 -30.05
N ARG A 115 9.05 3.76 -29.04
CA ARG A 115 10.50 3.81 -29.25
C ARG A 115 11.10 2.51 -29.79
N ASN A 116 10.55 1.35 -29.39
CA ASN A 116 11.09 0.04 -29.76
C ASN A 116 10.48 -0.58 -31.03
N ARG A 117 9.63 0.16 -31.75
CA ARG A 117 8.89 -0.32 -32.93
C ARG A 117 9.77 -0.90 -34.03
N GLY A 118 10.96 -0.34 -34.24
CA GLY A 118 11.92 -0.83 -35.25
C GLY A 118 12.52 -2.20 -34.95
N ARG A 119 12.44 -2.68 -33.70
CA ARG A 119 13.01 -3.98 -33.27
C ARG A 119 11.99 -5.12 -33.26
N ARG A 120 10.68 -4.82 -33.16
CA ARG A 120 9.63 -5.85 -33.18
C ARG A 120 9.31 -6.26 -34.61
N GLN A 121 9.74 -7.46 -34.99
CA GLN A 121 9.35 -8.13 -36.24
C GLN A 121 7.90 -8.64 -36.14
N SER A 122 6.93 -7.75 -36.20
CA SER A 122 5.54 -8.15 -36.48
C SER A 122 5.34 -8.33 -37.98
N LYS A 123 4.66 -9.40 -38.39
CA LYS A 123 4.21 -9.65 -39.78
C LYS A 123 2.89 -8.95 -40.10
N ASP A 124 2.26 -8.33 -39.10
CA ASP A 124 0.99 -7.64 -39.29
C ASP A 124 1.20 -6.20 -39.79
N PRO A 125 0.39 -5.75 -40.77
CA PRO A 125 0.47 -4.39 -41.30
C PRO A 125 -0.06 -3.35 -40.32
N PHE A 126 -0.78 -3.76 -39.27
CA PHE A 126 -1.24 -2.87 -38.20
C PHE A 126 -0.43 -3.15 -36.94
N GLN A 127 0.30 -2.15 -36.47
CA GLN A 127 1.05 -2.22 -35.23
C GLN A 127 0.35 -1.43 -34.14
N LYS A 128 0.08 -2.11 -33.02
CA LYS A 128 -0.46 -1.49 -31.82
C LYS A 128 0.67 -0.81 -31.05
N ILE A 129 0.44 0.44 -30.66
CA ILE A 129 1.34 1.24 -29.83
C ILE A 129 0.59 1.62 -28.56
N ASN A 130 1.11 1.20 -27.41
CA ASN A 130 0.56 1.54 -26.11
C ASN A 130 1.36 2.68 -25.48
N TYR A 131 0.67 3.65 -24.92
CA TYR A 131 1.22 4.69 -24.07
C TYR A 131 0.65 4.54 -22.67
N LYS A 132 1.53 4.49 -21.67
CA LYS A 132 1.10 4.49 -20.26
C LYS A 132 1.39 5.85 -19.68
N LEU A 133 0.34 6.49 -19.19
CA LEU A 133 0.34 7.81 -18.60
C LEU A 133 0.02 7.68 -17.12
N LYS A 134 0.80 8.37 -16.30
CA LYS A 134 0.43 8.67 -14.92
C LYS A 134 0.15 10.16 -14.83
N LEU A 135 -1.02 10.47 -14.33
CA LEU A 135 -1.55 11.82 -14.26
C LEU A 135 -1.86 12.17 -12.81
N ARG A 136 -1.77 13.45 -12.46
CA ARG A 136 -2.16 13.99 -11.18
C ARG A 136 -3.02 15.23 -11.41
N GLY A 137 -4.22 15.25 -10.82
CA GLY A 137 -5.12 16.38 -10.99
C GLY A 137 -6.46 16.18 -10.29
N ASP A 138 -7.29 17.22 -10.33
CA ASP A 138 -8.70 17.12 -9.93
C ASP A 138 -9.47 16.19 -10.88
N LEU A 139 -10.57 15.62 -10.40
CA LEU A 139 -11.44 14.76 -11.21
C LEU A 139 -11.97 15.52 -12.44
N GLY A 140 -12.41 16.77 -12.27
CA GLY A 140 -12.92 17.58 -13.39
C GLY A 140 -11.86 17.81 -14.47
N ALA A 141 -10.64 18.15 -14.05
CA ALA A 141 -9.48 18.30 -14.92
C ALA A 141 -9.12 17.00 -15.64
N THR A 142 -9.17 15.86 -14.93
CA THR A 142 -8.92 14.53 -15.49
C THR A 142 -9.96 14.15 -16.54
N LEU A 143 -11.24 14.40 -16.28
CA LEU A 143 -12.32 14.10 -17.22
C LEU A 143 -12.25 15.00 -18.46
N ASP A 144 -11.90 16.29 -18.31
CA ASP A 144 -11.65 17.17 -19.45
C ASP A 144 -10.47 16.69 -20.29
N PHE A 145 -9.40 16.21 -19.64
CA PHE A 145 -8.26 15.60 -20.32
C PHE A 145 -8.69 14.39 -21.16
N ILE A 146 -9.43 13.44 -20.58
CA ILE A 146 -9.92 12.24 -21.30
C ILE A 146 -10.83 12.65 -22.46
N ASN A 147 -11.77 13.58 -22.25
CA ASN A 147 -12.67 14.05 -23.29
C ASN A 147 -11.92 14.63 -24.50
N ARG A 148 -10.80 15.35 -24.27
CA ARG A 148 -9.95 15.86 -25.37
C ARG A 148 -9.29 14.76 -26.18
N PHE A 149 -8.95 13.62 -25.57
CA PHE A 149 -8.47 12.45 -26.31
C PHE A 149 -9.57 11.76 -27.10
N GLU A 150 -10.75 11.58 -26.50
CA GLU A 150 -11.89 10.95 -27.16
C GLU A 150 -12.46 11.81 -28.29
N SER A 151 -12.31 13.13 -28.21
CA SER A 151 -12.70 14.11 -29.24
C SER A 151 -11.57 14.43 -30.23
N TYR A 152 -10.40 13.81 -30.11
CA TYR A 152 -9.30 14.04 -31.03
C TYR A 152 -9.52 13.30 -32.34
N GLU A 153 -9.31 13.95 -33.49
CA GLU A 153 -9.59 13.44 -34.85
C GLU A 153 -8.96 12.07 -35.19
N ARG A 154 -8.02 11.59 -34.36
CA ARG A 154 -7.29 10.33 -34.59
C ARG A 154 -7.84 9.20 -33.74
N PHE A 155 -7.70 7.99 -34.26
CA PHE A 155 -8.08 6.78 -33.52
C PHE A 155 -7.16 6.56 -32.31
N VAL A 156 -7.67 6.92 -31.13
CA VAL A 156 -7.07 6.64 -29.83
C VAL A 156 -8.10 5.87 -29.01
N LYS A 157 -7.70 4.71 -28.50
CA LYS A 157 -8.53 3.91 -27.60
C LYS A 157 -8.01 4.05 -26.18
N VAL A 158 -8.87 4.44 -25.26
CA VAL A 158 -8.59 4.34 -23.82
C VAL A 158 -8.77 2.88 -23.41
N GLY A 159 -7.67 2.22 -23.05
CA GLY A 159 -7.65 0.80 -22.71
C GLY A 159 -8.01 0.54 -21.26
N GLN A 160 -7.23 1.11 -20.34
CA GLN A 160 -7.40 0.98 -18.91
C GLN A 160 -7.36 2.36 -18.25
N LEU A 161 -8.32 2.62 -17.37
CA LEU A 161 -8.39 3.80 -16.53
C LEU A 161 -8.44 3.34 -15.07
N LYS A 162 -7.49 3.81 -14.26
CA LYS A 162 -7.47 3.59 -12.82
C LYS A 162 -7.30 4.93 -12.13
N ILE A 163 -8.28 5.30 -11.32
CA ILE A 163 -8.29 6.54 -10.55
C ILE A 163 -8.08 6.16 -9.08
N ALA A 164 -7.11 6.78 -8.42
CA ALA A 164 -6.87 6.66 -7.00
C ALA A 164 -6.80 8.06 -6.38
N SER A 165 -7.57 8.29 -5.32
CA SER A 165 -7.49 9.55 -4.57
C SER A 165 -6.12 9.63 -3.89
N GLU A 166 -5.48 10.79 -4.02
CA GLU A 166 -4.25 11.06 -3.31
C GLU A 166 -4.59 11.34 -1.84
N THR A 167 -3.99 10.59 -0.93
CA THR A 167 -4.05 10.91 0.50
C THR A 167 -3.44 12.29 0.70
N ALA A 168 -4.25 13.24 1.15
CA ALA A 168 -3.82 14.60 1.43
C ALA A 168 -2.63 14.55 2.40
N ASN A 169 -1.42 14.82 1.90
CA ASN A 169 -0.31 15.15 2.77
C ASN A 169 -0.64 16.50 3.41
N SER A 170 -0.44 16.60 4.72
CA SER A 170 -0.78 17.75 5.56
C SER A 170 -0.21 19.11 5.10
N ARG A 171 0.67 19.13 4.09
CA ARG A 171 1.24 20.35 3.50
C ARG A 171 0.37 21.03 2.43
N ASP A 172 -0.58 20.33 1.82
CA ASP A 172 -1.37 20.84 0.68
C ASP A 172 -2.86 21.07 1.03
N ALA A 173 -3.20 21.17 2.31
CA ALA A 173 -4.58 21.20 2.83
C ALA A 173 -5.49 22.35 2.32
N GLY A 174 -4.97 23.26 1.49
CA GLY A 174 -5.72 24.35 0.86
C GLY A 174 -6.06 24.14 -0.63
N GLU A 175 -5.39 23.22 -1.32
CA GLU A 175 -5.68 22.88 -2.72
C GLU A 175 -6.62 21.68 -2.75
N GLY A 176 -7.70 21.74 -3.54
CA GLY A 176 -8.75 20.71 -3.57
C GLY A 176 -8.23 19.27 -3.78
N ILE A 177 -9.11 18.29 -3.58
CA ILE A 177 -8.78 16.86 -3.61
C ILE A 177 -8.14 16.48 -4.96
N ARG A 178 -6.89 15.99 -4.91
CA ARG A 178 -6.16 15.52 -6.09
C ARG A 178 -6.26 14.00 -6.22
N HIS A 179 -6.23 13.52 -7.46
CA HIS A 179 -6.22 12.11 -7.80
C HIS A 179 -4.97 11.75 -8.58
N ASN A 180 -4.43 10.58 -8.30
CA ASN A 180 -3.44 9.89 -9.13
C ASN A 180 -4.19 8.97 -10.09
N VAL A 181 -3.96 9.17 -11.39
CA VAL A 181 -4.68 8.47 -12.45
C VAL A 181 -3.70 7.74 -13.35
N ASP A 182 -3.81 6.41 -13.41
CA ASP A 182 -3.11 5.59 -14.38
C ASP A 182 -4.01 5.41 -15.62
N LEU A 183 -3.54 5.86 -16.77
CA LEU A 183 -4.25 5.83 -18.05
C LEU A 183 -3.42 5.09 -19.09
N GLU A 184 -4.00 4.08 -19.72
CA GLU A 184 -3.40 3.37 -20.86
C GLU A 184 -4.10 3.76 -22.15
N LEU A 185 -3.35 4.34 -23.09
CA LEU A 185 -3.80 4.74 -24.41
C LEU A 185 -3.25 3.80 -25.46
N GLU A 186 -4.12 3.31 -26.34
CA GLU A 186 -3.77 2.43 -27.44
C GLU A 186 -3.99 3.16 -28.77
N THR A 187 -2.98 3.15 -29.63
CA THR A 187 -3.06 3.68 -31.00
C THR A 187 -2.60 2.62 -31.99
N TYR A 188 -2.98 2.76 -33.25
CA TYR A 188 -2.64 1.82 -34.30
C TYR A 188 -1.94 2.55 -35.44
N VAL A 189 -0.83 2.00 -35.92
CA VAL A 189 -0.10 2.51 -37.09
C VAL A 189 -0.19 1.51 -38.21
N TYR A 190 -0.48 2.01 -39.42
CA TYR A 190 -0.55 1.20 -40.62
C TYR A 190 0.78 1.25 -41.40
N GLU A 191 1.45 0.12 -41.51
CA GLU A 191 2.68 -0.07 -42.29
C GLU A 191 2.41 -1.05 -43.46
N PRO A 192 2.03 -0.54 -44.65
CA PRO A 192 1.65 -1.39 -45.78
C PRO A 192 2.78 -2.30 -46.27
N GLY A 193 4.05 -1.90 -46.07
CA GLY A 193 5.24 -2.64 -46.52
C GLY A 193 5.54 -3.91 -45.72
N ARG A 194 4.88 -4.16 -44.58
CA ARG A 194 5.08 -5.37 -43.76
C ARG A 194 4.08 -6.49 -44.06
N ALA A 195 3.03 -6.21 -44.82
CA ALA A 195 2.08 -7.24 -45.23
C ALA A 195 2.72 -8.26 -46.18
N LEU A 196 2.17 -9.48 -46.21
CA LEU A 196 2.42 -10.45 -47.28
C LEU A 196 2.26 -9.76 -48.64
N THR A 197 3.19 -10.02 -49.57
CA THR A 197 3.25 -9.41 -50.91
C THR A 197 1.85 -9.28 -51.51
N ALA A 198 1.43 -8.03 -51.75
CA ALA A 198 0.11 -7.74 -52.28
C ALA A 198 -0.05 -8.44 -53.64
N VAL A 199 -1.03 -9.35 -53.74
CA VAL A 199 -1.33 -10.03 -55.00
C VAL A 199 -1.78 -9.00 -56.03
N GLU A 200 -1.11 -8.95 -57.18
CA GLU A 200 -1.48 -8.10 -58.31
C GLU A 200 -2.77 -8.64 -58.95
N ILE A 201 -3.78 -7.79 -59.05
CA ILE A 201 -5.04 -8.09 -59.74
C ILE A 201 -5.01 -7.32 -61.06
N ALA A 202 -5.18 -8.00 -62.18
CA ALA A 202 -5.21 -7.38 -63.50
C ALA A 202 -6.33 -6.34 -63.59
N ASN A 203 -6.04 -5.17 -64.18
CA ASN A 203 -7.00 -4.06 -64.34
C ASN A 203 -7.68 -3.61 -63.03
N SER A 204 -6.93 -3.61 -61.92
CA SER A 204 -7.43 -3.24 -60.58
C SER A 204 -8.12 -1.87 -60.53
N GLU A 205 -7.60 -0.86 -61.23
CA GLU A 205 -8.16 0.51 -61.25
C GLU A 205 -9.55 0.56 -61.88
N LYS A 206 -9.70 0.06 -63.12
CA LYS A 206 -11.00 0.03 -63.79
C LYS A 206 -12.03 -0.75 -62.99
N ARG A 207 -11.63 -1.88 -62.39
CA ARG A 207 -12.51 -2.71 -61.55
C ARG A 207 -12.91 -2.02 -60.25
N THR A 208 -12.01 -1.25 -59.63
CA THR A 208 -12.37 -0.48 -58.43
C THR A 208 -13.39 0.60 -58.73
N PHE A 209 -13.29 1.27 -59.89
CA PHE A 209 -14.33 2.21 -60.35
C PHE A 209 -15.68 1.51 -60.56
N GLU A 210 -15.70 0.36 -61.26
CA GLU A 210 -16.95 -0.40 -61.46
C GLU A 210 -17.58 -0.87 -60.14
N ILE A 211 -16.78 -1.21 -59.13
CA ILE A 211 -17.26 -1.60 -57.80
C ILE A 211 -17.88 -0.41 -57.08
N LEU A 212 -17.21 0.76 -57.09
CA LEU A 212 -17.68 1.98 -56.45
C LEU A 212 -18.94 2.55 -57.11
N GLU A 213 -19.09 2.37 -58.43
CA GLU A 213 -20.29 2.78 -59.17
C GLU A 213 -21.52 1.94 -58.79
N LYS A 214 -21.33 0.63 -58.60
CA LYS A 214 -22.43 -0.28 -58.22
C LYS A 214 -22.81 -0.17 -56.75
N GLU A 215 -21.81 -0.08 -55.89
CA GLU A 215 -21.99 -0.02 -54.44
C GLU A 215 -21.02 1.03 -53.89
N PRO A 216 -21.47 2.29 -53.69
CA PRO A 216 -20.62 3.32 -53.13
C PRO A 216 -20.14 2.92 -51.75
N LEU A 217 -18.90 3.29 -51.43
CA LEU A 217 -18.29 3.00 -50.15
C LEU A 217 -18.98 3.85 -49.07
N ASN A 218 -19.98 3.28 -48.40
CA ASN A 218 -20.67 3.96 -47.30
C ASN A 218 -19.88 3.72 -46.00
N VAL A 219 -18.76 4.42 -45.85
CA VAL A 219 -18.00 4.45 -44.59
C VAL A 219 -18.41 5.72 -43.86
N ASP A 220 -19.50 5.62 -43.09
CA ASP A 220 -19.91 6.71 -42.21
C ASP A 220 -18.99 6.72 -40.98
N LEU A 221 -17.81 7.33 -41.15
CA LEU A 221 -16.83 7.56 -40.08
C LEU A 221 -17.27 8.79 -39.26
N ALA A 222 -18.49 8.78 -38.74
CA ALA A 222 -18.91 9.78 -37.79
C ALA A 222 -18.24 9.48 -36.44
N MET A 223 -17.37 10.36 -35.99
CA MET A 223 -16.80 10.28 -34.66
C MET A 223 -17.83 10.79 -33.66
N ASP A 224 -18.36 9.89 -32.83
CA ASP A 224 -19.23 10.27 -31.72
C ASP A 224 -18.43 11.12 -30.74
N SER A 225 -18.60 12.43 -30.84
CA SER A 225 -17.96 13.41 -29.95
C SER A 225 -18.99 13.93 -28.95
N TYR A 226 -18.53 14.17 -27.73
CA TYR A 226 -19.31 14.88 -26.72
C TYR A 226 -18.49 16.04 -26.18
N VAL A 227 -19.17 17.08 -25.73
CA VAL A 227 -18.52 18.22 -25.07
C VAL A 227 -18.69 18.04 -23.58
N TYR A 228 -17.60 17.69 -22.88
CA TYR A 228 -17.59 17.66 -21.43
C TYR A 228 -17.86 19.06 -20.87
N GLN A 229 -18.87 19.15 -20.00
CA GLN A 229 -19.17 20.38 -19.26
C GLN A 229 -18.89 20.11 -17.78
N PRO A 230 -17.78 20.62 -17.22
CA PRO A 230 -17.48 20.43 -15.81
C PRO A 230 -18.54 21.12 -14.96
N ARG A 231 -19.09 20.36 -14.00
CA ARG A 231 -20.10 20.82 -13.06
C ARG A 231 -19.47 20.89 -11.69
N SER A 232 -19.03 22.08 -11.29
CA SER A 232 -18.37 22.33 -10.00
C SER A 232 -19.31 22.16 -8.80
N ASP A 233 -20.62 22.08 -9.03
CA ASP A 233 -21.65 21.83 -8.03
C ASP A 233 -21.77 20.34 -7.64
N ARG A 234 -21.18 19.43 -8.44
CA ARG A 234 -21.22 18.00 -8.14
C ARG A 234 -20.07 17.61 -7.24
N ARG A 235 -20.42 16.92 -6.15
CA ARG A 235 -19.46 16.28 -5.27
C ARG A 235 -18.69 15.20 -6.02
N ASP A 236 -17.38 15.18 -5.80
CA ASP A 236 -16.49 14.15 -6.33
C ASP A 236 -16.86 12.77 -5.76
N PRO A 237 -17.21 11.78 -6.60
CA PRO A 237 -17.58 10.44 -6.18
C PRO A 237 -16.39 9.61 -5.66
N PHE A 238 -15.15 9.97 -6.01
CA PHE A 238 -13.93 9.26 -5.59
C PHE A 238 -13.31 9.87 -4.33
N ALA A 239 -13.78 11.06 -3.93
CA ALA A 239 -13.44 11.68 -2.67
C ALA A 239 -14.44 11.29 -1.58
N ASP A 240 -13.97 10.49 -0.61
CA ASP A 240 -14.72 10.27 0.61
C ASP A 240 -14.38 11.39 1.62
N PRO A 241 -15.31 12.28 1.97
CA PRO A 241 -15.13 13.32 2.99
C PRO A 241 -14.95 12.73 4.39
N ARG A 242 -15.16 11.42 4.57
CA ARG A 242 -14.86 10.72 5.82
C ARG A 242 -13.39 10.28 5.90
N ARG A 243 -12.67 10.26 4.77
CA ARG A 243 -11.24 9.89 4.69
C ARG A 243 -10.30 11.10 4.75
N SER A 244 -10.82 12.31 4.65
CA SER A 244 -10.03 13.54 4.77
C SER A 244 -9.84 13.92 6.23
N ILE A 245 -8.99 13.22 6.96
CA ILE A 245 -8.12 13.72 8.05
C ILE A 245 -7.10 12.59 8.27
N GLY A 246 -5.82 12.91 8.09
CA GLY A 246 -4.80 11.97 7.67
C GLY A 246 -4.58 10.76 8.60
N THR A 247 -4.63 9.57 8.02
CA THR A 247 -3.92 8.39 8.50
C THR A 247 -3.42 7.60 7.30
N GLY A 248 -2.19 7.12 7.40
CA GLY A 248 -1.48 6.40 6.36
C GLY A 248 -2.22 5.14 5.90
N ALA A 249 -1.81 4.68 4.72
CA ALA A 249 -2.30 3.48 4.06
C ALA A 249 -2.50 2.29 5.02
N GLY A 250 -3.72 1.76 5.08
CA GLY A 250 -3.95 0.35 5.42
C GLY A 250 -4.96 0.05 6.52
N GLU A 251 -5.40 1.02 7.32
CA GLU A 251 -6.38 0.74 8.37
C GLU A 251 -7.77 1.22 7.93
N GLY A 252 -8.76 0.36 8.17
CA GLY A 252 -10.14 0.59 7.78
C GLY A 252 -10.75 1.84 8.44
N PRO A 253 -12.05 2.08 8.25
CA PRO A 253 -12.71 3.19 8.92
C PRO A 253 -12.46 3.08 10.42
N ILE A 254 -11.77 4.07 11.00
CA ILE A 254 -11.77 4.28 12.45
C ILE A 254 -13.23 4.45 12.80
N VAL A 255 -13.77 3.49 13.54
CA VAL A 255 -15.18 3.50 13.92
C VAL A 255 -15.39 4.76 14.77
N ASP A 256 -16.47 5.51 14.60
CA ASP A 256 -16.74 6.73 15.39
C ASP A 256 -16.58 6.47 16.91
N ALA A 257 -16.85 5.25 17.36
CA ALA A 257 -16.62 4.77 18.72
C ALA A 257 -15.13 4.74 19.17
N GLU A 258 -14.20 4.45 18.27
CA GLU A 258 -12.76 4.47 18.57
C GLU A 258 -12.25 5.91 18.70
N VAL A 259 -12.80 6.83 17.91
CA VAL A 259 -12.52 8.27 18.04
C VAL A 259 -13.04 8.80 19.37
N GLU A 260 -14.28 8.44 19.75
CA GLU A 260 -14.85 8.82 21.05
C GLU A 260 -14.02 8.28 22.21
N ALA A 261 -13.52 7.03 22.11
CA ALA A 261 -12.62 6.46 23.10
C ALA A 261 -11.28 7.20 23.18
N GLN A 262 -10.71 7.62 22.03
CA GLN A 262 -9.49 8.43 21.99
C GLN A 262 -9.70 9.81 22.64
N ILE A 263 -10.84 10.47 22.38
CA ILE A 263 -11.18 11.76 23.00
C ILE A 263 -11.35 11.61 24.51
N ALA A 264 -12.12 10.61 24.96
CA ALA A 264 -12.33 10.36 26.38
C ALA A 264 -11.00 10.08 27.11
N LYS A 265 -10.09 9.36 26.47
CA LYS A 265 -8.77 9.08 27.04
C LYS A 265 -7.91 10.34 27.13
N LEU A 266 -7.94 11.20 26.10
CA LEU A 266 -7.24 12.48 26.12
C LEU A 266 -7.74 13.36 27.27
N GLU A 267 -9.06 13.50 27.42
CA GLU A 267 -9.67 14.27 28.50
C GLU A 267 -9.32 13.73 29.89
N GLU A 268 -9.30 12.41 30.07
CA GLU A 268 -8.87 11.76 31.31
C GLU A 268 -7.41 12.15 31.66
N LEU A 269 -6.51 12.11 30.68
CA LEU A 269 -5.10 12.43 30.88
C LEU A 269 -4.89 13.91 31.19
N VAL A 270 -5.64 14.82 30.54
CA VAL A 270 -5.60 16.26 30.86
C VAL A 270 -6.03 16.50 32.30
N VAL A 271 -7.13 15.89 32.76
CA VAL A 271 -7.61 16.02 34.14
C VAL A 271 -6.59 15.48 35.14
N ARG A 272 -5.97 14.33 34.85
CA ARG A 272 -4.92 13.76 35.70
C ARG A 272 -3.67 14.63 35.73
N PHE A 273 -3.25 15.17 34.60
CA PHE A 273 -2.10 16.08 34.52
C PHE A 273 -2.32 17.36 35.32
N GLU A 274 -3.50 17.97 35.21
CA GLU A 274 -3.88 19.13 36.02
C GLU A 274 -3.98 18.81 37.52
N THR A 275 -4.35 17.58 37.87
CA THR A 275 -4.32 17.11 39.27
C THR A 275 -2.88 17.00 39.78
N LEU A 276 -1.97 16.41 38.98
CA LEU A 276 -0.55 16.34 39.33
C LEU A 276 0.09 17.72 39.50
N LYS A 277 -0.28 18.70 38.68
CA LYS A 277 0.16 20.10 38.85
C LYS A 277 -0.29 20.68 40.18
N ARG A 278 -1.55 20.46 40.56
CA ARG A 278 -2.09 20.96 41.84
C ARG A 278 -1.45 20.26 43.03
N ASP A 279 -1.27 18.94 42.94
CA ASP A 279 -0.62 18.17 44.00
C ASP A 279 0.85 18.60 44.17
N LEU A 280 1.55 18.91 43.09
CA LEU A 280 2.90 19.47 43.16
C LEU A 280 2.92 20.84 43.86
N ALA A 281 1.98 21.73 43.54
CA ALA A 281 1.88 23.02 44.22
C ALA A 281 1.51 22.89 45.71
N ALA A 282 0.76 21.84 46.07
CA ALA A 282 0.35 21.58 47.45
C ALA A 282 1.47 20.93 48.30
N GLU A 283 2.52 20.36 47.69
CA GLU A 283 3.64 19.73 48.39
C GLU A 283 4.34 20.70 49.36
N ASP A 284 4.51 21.95 48.92
CA ASP A 284 5.15 23.01 49.72
C ASP A 284 4.30 23.46 50.92
N GLU A 285 2.97 23.28 50.84
CA GLU A 285 2.02 23.65 51.90
C GLU A 285 1.91 22.59 53.00
N VAL A 286 2.44 21.37 52.78
CA VAL A 286 2.40 20.31 53.79
C VAL A 286 3.33 20.67 54.96
N GLU A 287 2.75 20.87 56.13
CA GLU A 287 3.47 21.06 57.39
C GLU A 287 3.99 19.72 57.93
N GLY A 288 5.25 19.73 58.38
CA GLY A 288 5.90 18.57 58.98
C GLY A 288 6.73 17.75 57.98
N PHE A 289 8.00 17.55 58.30
CA PHE A 289 8.99 16.91 57.42
C PHE A 289 8.59 15.49 56.99
N VAL A 290 8.12 14.67 57.94
CA VAL A 290 7.73 13.28 57.67
C VAL A 290 6.50 13.22 56.75
N ALA A 291 5.49 14.05 57.02
CA ALA A 291 4.28 14.14 56.20
C ALA A 291 4.59 14.63 54.78
N ARG A 292 5.47 15.64 54.65
CA ARG A 292 5.97 16.12 53.36
C ARG A 292 6.73 15.04 52.60
N MET A 293 7.60 14.29 53.28
CA MET A 293 8.33 13.17 52.67
C MET A 293 7.41 12.05 52.16
N GLU A 294 6.40 11.65 52.93
CA GLU A 294 5.43 10.65 52.51
C GLU A 294 4.59 11.13 51.32
N TYR A 295 4.21 12.41 51.35
CA TYR A 295 3.49 13.07 50.25
C TYR A 295 4.34 13.13 48.99
N ALA A 296 5.59 13.59 49.10
CA ALA A 296 6.57 13.65 48.03
C ALA A 296 6.77 12.28 47.36
N LYS A 297 6.92 11.21 48.18
CA LYS A 297 7.07 9.83 47.70
C LYS A 297 5.85 9.36 46.90
N ARG A 298 4.63 9.60 47.41
CA ARG A 298 3.38 9.27 46.71
C ARG A 298 3.25 10.05 45.41
N LEU A 299 3.65 11.32 45.42
CA LEU A 299 3.66 12.16 44.24
C LEU A 299 4.69 11.66 43.22
N SER A 300 5.91 11.29 43.63
CA SER A 300 6.93 10.70 42.75
C SER A 300 6.40 9.45 42.05
N GLN A 301 5.73 8.56 42.79
CA GLN A 301 5.14 7.36 42.20
C GLN A 301 4.09 7.72 41.15
N SER A 302 3.21 8.68 41.46
CA SER A 302 2.16 9.13 40.54
C SER A 302 2.73 9.74 39.26
N PHE A 303 3.86 10.45 39.35
CA PHE A 303 4.61 10.97 38.20
C PHE A 303 5.23 9.86 37.35
N ILE A 304 5.82 8.84 37.98
CA ILE A 304 6.40 7.68 37.26
C ILE A 304 5.29 6.93 36.52
N ASP A 305 4.16 6.67 37.17
CA ASP A 305 3.02 5.98 36.58
C ASP A 305 2.47 6.76 35.38
N PHE A 306 2.31 8.09 35.53
CA PHE A 306 1.85 8.95 34.44
C PHE A 306 2.85 9.02 33.28
N LYS A 307 4.16 9.10 33.57
CA LYS A 307 5.22 9.07 32.55
C LYS A 307 5.16 7.79 31.73
N ASN A 308 5.05 6.64 32.40
CA ASN A 308 4.98 5.34 31.73
C ASN A 308 3.76 5.26 30.80
N GLU A 309 2.61 5.75 31.25
CA GLU A 309 1.38 5.79 30.46
C GLU A 309 1.52 6.70 29.23
N VAL A 310 2.08 7.91 29.38
CA VAL A 310 2.35 8.84 28.26
C VAL A 310 3.32 8.22 27.25
N GLU A 311 4.38 7.56 27.72
CA GLU A 311 5.34 6.87 26.83
C GLU A 311 4.72 5.67 26.11
N GLU A 312 3.90 4.87 26.79
CA GLU A 312 3.21 3.72 26.18
C GLU A 312 2.25 4.18 25.09
N LEU A 313 1.44 5.21 25.35
CA LEU A 313 0.52 5.77 24.37
C LEU A 313 1.25 6.31 23.13
N ARG A 314 2.44 6.91 23.32
CA ARG A 314 3.29 7.37 22.23
C ARG A 314 3.92 6.22 21.44
N LYS A 315 4.37 5.16 22.11
CA LYS A 315 4.95 3.95 21.47
C LYS A 315 3.91 3.20 20.64
N VAL A 316 2.70 3.05 21.17
CA VAL A 316 1.59 2.32 20.52
C VAL A 316 0.90 3.15 19.44
N LYS A 317 1.20 4.46 19.35
CA LYS A 317 0.50 5.41 18.46
C LYS A 317 -1.02 5.37 18.67
N PHE A 318 -1.42 5.41 19.94
CA PHE A 318 -2.82 5.27 20.34
C PHE A 318 -3.73 6.34 19.70
N PHE A 319 -3.24 7.57 19.58
CA PHE A 319 -3.95 8.64 18.88
C PHE A 319 -3.73 8.51 17.38
N SER A 320 -4.79 8.09 16.68
CA SER A 320 -4.76 7.90 15.24
C SER A 320 -4.97 9.21 14.49
N LYS A 321 -5.81 10.12 15.03
CA LYS A 321 -6.08 11.42 14.39
C LYS A 321 -4.96 12.42 14.67
N ALA A 322 -4.51 13.11 13.62
CA ALA A 322 -3.51 14.18 13.71
C ALA A 322 -3.92 15.26 14.73
N ASP A 323 -5.14 15.78 14.65
CA ASP A 323 -5.63 16.81 15.59
C ASP A 323 -5.58 16.38 17.06
N LEU A 324 -5.82 15.09 17.35
CA LEU A 324 -5.76 14.57 18.72
C LEU A 324 -4.31 14.31 19.17
N LEU A 325 -3.44 13.92 18.23
CA LEU A 325 -2.02 13.76 18.48
C LEU A 325 -1.36 15.11 18.78
N ASP A 326 -1.67 16.14 17.98
CA ASP A 326 -1.16 17.50 18.17
C ASP A 326 -1.61 18.04 19.53
N ARG A 327 -2.90 17.87 19.89
CA ARG A 327 -3.40 18.24 21.22
C ARG A 327 -2.75 17.44 22.35
N PHE A 328 -2.50 16.14 22.16
CA PHE A 328 -1.80 15.33 23.15
C PHE A 328 -0.36 15.82 23.37
N ASP A 329 0.35 16.13 22.30
CA ASP A 329 1.73 16.62 22.38
C ASP A 329 1.78 18.02 23.03
N GLU A 330 0.89 18.94 22.63
CA GLU A 330 0.82 20.32 23.15
C GLU A 330 0.29 20.42 24.58
N GLU A 331 -0.78 19.69 24.93
CA GLU A 331 -1.44 19.82 26.24
C GLU A 331 -0.79 18.94 27.32
N ILE A 332 -0.15 17.83 26.94
CA ILE A 332 0.32 16.81 27.88
C ILE A 332 1.80 16.52 27.72
N ALA A 333 2.26 16.03 26.56
CA ALA A 333 3.60 15.48 26.45
C ALA A 333 4.69 16.54 26.67
N GLU A 334 4.61 17.69 25.99
CA GLU A 334 5.58 18.77 26.16
C GLU A 334 5.49 19.44 27.54
N PRO A 335 4.30 19.85 28.03
CA PRO A 335 4.19 20.45 29.37
C PRO A 335 4.62 19.50 30.49
N PHE A 336 4.36 18.20 30.36
CA PHE A 336 4.78 17.22 31.35
C PHE A 336 6.31 17.07 31.39
N LEU A 337 6.99 17.13 30.24
CA LEU A 337 8.46 17.11 30.21
C LEU A 337 9.07 18.34 30.88
N VAL A 338 8.49 19.52 30.66
CA VAL A 338 8.91 20.75 31.36
C VAL A 338 8.75 20.59 32.86
N LEU A 339 7.59 20.09 33.30
CA LEU A 339 7.28 19.93 34.72
C LEU A 339 8.14 18.85 35.39
N LEU A 340 8.48 17.78 34.66
CA LEU A 340 9.43 16.77 35.12
C LEU A 340 10.84 17.34 35.26
N ALA A 341 11.29 18.17 34.32
CA ALA A 341 12.60 18.83 34.38
C ALA A 341 12.66 19.86 35.53
N GLU A 342 11.59 20.63 35.75
CA GLU A 342 11.48 21.54 36.90
C GLU A 342 11.54 20.77 38.22
N ARG A 343 10.85 19.63 38.30
CA ARG A 343 10.91 18.76 39.46
C ARG A 343 12.31 18.21 39.66
N GLU A 344 12.95 17.62 38.66
CA GLU A 344 14.32 17.08 38.78
C GLU A 344 15.33 18.16 39.20
N ALA A 345 15.15 19.40 38.75
CA ALA A 345 15.96 20.54 39.18
C ALA A 345 15.72 20.93 40.65
N THR A 346 14.49 20.76 41.15
CA THR A 346 14.09 21.11 42.53
C THR A 346 14.38 19.97 43.52
N ASP A 347 14.23 18.71 43.06
CA ASP A 347 14.55 17.46 43.77
C ASP A 347 16.06 17.20 43.86
N GLY A 348 16.87 18.00 43.13
CA GLY A 348 18.32 17.98 43.17
C GLY A 348 18.83 18.14 44.59
N GLU A 349 19.69 17.21 45.00
CA GLU A 349 20.38 16.95 46.29
C GLU A 349 20.46 18.08 47.35
N GLY A 350 20.47 19.35 46.96
CA GLY A 350 20.53 20.51 47.84
C GLY A 350 19.33 20.69 48.80
N LEU A 351 18.09 20.49 48.35
CA LEU A 351 16.90 20.70 49.21
C LEU A 351 16.81 19.63 50.31
N LYS A 352 17.07 18.37 49.94
CA LYS A 352 17.08 17.21 50.86
C LYS A 352 18.17 17.31 51.91
N ARG A 353 19.31 17.93 51.60
CA ARG A 353 20.40 18.15 52.55
C ARG A 353 20.09 19.25 53.56
N GLN A 354 19.64 20.41 53.09
CA GLN A 354 19.35 21.57 53.95
C GLN A 354 18.23 21.26 54.94
N GLU A 355 17.18 20.56 54.50
CA GLU A 355 16.07 20.16 55.38
C GLU A 355 16.49 19.09 56.40
N LEU A 356 17.29 18.09 56.00
CA LEU A 356 17.83 17.10 56.94
C LEU A 356 18.75 17.74 57.98
N MET A 357 19.54 18.74 57.59
CA MET A 357 20.40 19.49 58.49
C MET A 357 19.58 20.33 59.49
N ALA A 358 18.57 21.06 59.01
CA ALA A 358 17.65 21.79 59.87
C ALA A 358 16.92 20.86 60.86
N GLN A 359 16.59 19.63 60.43
CA GLN A 359 15.93 18.67 61.29
C GLN A 359 16.86 18.01 62.30
N LEU A 360 18.13 17.81 61.94
CA LEU A 360 19.17 17.43 62.90
C LEU A 360 19.32 18.52 63.98
N GLU A 361 19.42 19.79 63.59
CA GLU A 361 19.48 20.92 64.53
C GLU A 361 18.23 20.98 65.43
N HIS A 362 17.04 20.76 64.85
CA HIS A 362 15.80 20.68 65.61
C HIS A 362 15.83 19.57 66.67
N TYR A 363 16.32 18.38 66.32
CA TYR A 363 16.45 17.26 67.26
C TYR A 363 17.52 17.51 68.33
N GLU A 364 18.63 18.14 67.99
CA GLU A 364 19.63 18.55 68.99
C GLU A 364 19.05 19.56 69.99
N HIS A 365 18.25 20.52 69.51
CA HIS A 365 17.55 21.46 70.37
C HIS A 365 16.49 20.77 71.24
N ALA A 366 15.60 19.95 70.67
CA ALA A 366 14.59 19.19 71.41
C ALA A 366 15.20 18.23 72.44
N PHE A 367 16.35 17.63 72.11
CA PHE A 367 17.14 16.83 73.05
C PHE A 367 17.63 17.67 74.24
N SER A 368 18.09 18.90 74.02
CA SER A 368 18.53 19.81 75.09
C SER A 368 17.38 20.25 76.02
N GLU A 369 16.15 20.33 75.48
CA GLU A 369 14.93 20.64 76.23
C GLU A 369 14.35 19.44 77.00
N GLY A 370 14.95 18.24 76.86
CA GLY A 370 14.49 17.02 77.52
C GLY A 370 13.30 16.33 76.85
N ARG A 371 12.92 16.74 75.63
CA ARG A 371 11.84 16.13 74.84
C ARG A 371 12.33 14.87 74.10
N PHE A 372 12.73 13.86 74.87
CA PHE A 372 13.42 12.68 74.33
C PHE A 372 12.52 11.76 73.49
N SER A 373 11.23 11.63 73.83
CA SER A 373 10.28 10.81 73.05
C SER A 373 10.15 11.32 71.63
N ASP A 374 9.93 12.63 71.48
CA ASP A 374 9.70 13.29 70.20
C ASP A 374 10.91 13.14 69.26
N VAL A 375 12.12 13.18 69.84
CA VAL A 375 13.38 12.97 69.11
C VAL A 375 13.51 11.53 68.62
N VAL A 376 13.13 10.54 69.43
CA VAL A 376 13.21 9.12 69.05
C VAL A 376 12.18 8.80 67.97
N ASP A 377 10.92 9.17 68.18
CA ASP A 377 9.83 8.89 67.24
C ASP A 377 10.08 9.59 65.89
N GLY A 378 10.52 10.85 65.93
CA GLY A 378 10.86 11.61 64.73
C GLY A 378 12.09 11.08 64.00
N ALA A 379 13.14 10.67 64.72
CA ALA A 379 14.33 10.10 64.09
C ALA A 379 14.04 8.72 63.46
N ASP A 380 13.24 7.89 64.12
CA ASP A 380 12.86 6.56 63.61
C ASP A 380 11.99 6.65 62.35
N ALA A 381 11.10 7.63 62.29
CA ALA A 381 10.33 7.91 61.08
C ALA A 381 11.24 8.30 59.90
N ILE A 382 12.27 9.13 60.13
CA ILE A 382 13.21 9.53 59.07
C ILE A 382 14.10 8.37 58.64
N LEU A 383 14.65 7.61 59.60
CA LEU A 383 15.54 6.48 59.33
C LEU A 383 14.82 5.31 58.63
N SER A 384 13.54 5.09 58.94
CA SER A 384 12.72 4.08 58.25
C SER A 384 12.26 4.52 56.86
N ALA A 385 12.16 5.83 56.60
CA ALA A 385 11.76 6.36 55.31
C ALA A 385 12.92 6.44 54.28
N LYS A 386 14.18 6.45 54.71
CA LYS A 386 15.36 6.69 53.85
C LYS A 386 16.34 5.52 53.80
N THR A 387 15.90 4.38 53.27
CA THR A 387 16.74 3.18 53.14
C THR A 387 17.75 3.21 51.96
N ASP A 388 17.58 4.09 50.96
CA ASP A 388 18.27 3.97 49.65
C ASP A 388 18.97 5.26 49.13
N LEU A 389 19.59 6.08 50.00
CA LEU A 389 20.34 7.27 49.56
C LEU A 389 21.86 7.02 49.60
N ASP A 390 22.50 7.02 48.43
CA ASP A 390 23.94 6.74 48.22
C ASP A 390 24.86 7.97 48.36
N ASP A 391 24.36 9.12 48.80
CA ASP A 391 25.16 10.34 48.97
C ASP A 391 25.94 10.32 50.31
N PRO A 392 27.29 10.37 50.28
CA PRO A 392 28.13 10.34 51.48
C PRO A 392 27.88 11.51 52.45
N GLU A 393 27.48 12.69 51.95
CA GLU A 393 27.21 13.84 52.83
C GLU A 393 25.85 13.72 53.52
N ILE A 394 24.86 13.11 52.87
CA ILE A 394 23.56 12.78 53.48
C ILE A 394 23.75 11.69 54.54
N HIS A 395 24.65 10.74 54.30
CA HIS A 395 24.96 9.68 55.25
C HIS A 395 25.48 10.25 56.58
N GLU A 396 26.37 11.25 56.54
CA GLU A 396 26.90 11.90 57.74
C GLU A 396 25.79 12.58 58.57
N ILE A 397 24.82 13.21 57.91
CA ILE A 397 23.68 13.85 58.59
C ILE A 397 22.75 12.79 59.20
N LEU A 398 22.47 11.69 58.48
CA LEU A 398 21.67 10.58 59.00
C LEU A 398 22.34 9.89 60.20
N GLU A 399 23.66 9.69 60.17
CA GLU A 399 24.43 9.22 61.33
C GLU A 399 24.36 10.22 62.49
N GLY A 400 24.33 11.53 62.20
CA GLY A 400 24.05 12.57 63.19
C GLY A 400 22.70 12.37 63.88
N ILE A 401 21.63 12.20 63.10
CA ILE A 401 20.27 11.96 63.59
C ILE A 401 20.23 10.67 64.42
N GLN A 402 20.83 9.59 63.93
CA GLN A 402 20.90 8.31 64.63
C GLN A 402 21.66 8.41 65.96
N ARG A 403 22.76 9.19 66.02
CA ARG A 403 23.50 9.45 67.26
C ARG A 403 22.66 10.24 68.27
N VAL A 404 21.94 11.25 67.84
CA VAL A 404 21.04 12.03 68.72
C VAL A 404 19.91 11.15 69.25
N ALA A 405 19.28 10.35 68.38
CA ALA A 405 18.24 9.40 68.77
C ALA A 405 18.75 8.32 69.74
N GLY A 406 19.94 7.77 69.49
CA GLY A 406 20.58 6.80 70.39
C GLY A 406 20.84 7.37 71.79
N ARG A 407 21.31 8.63 71.87
CA ARG A 407 21.45 9.34 73.15
C ARG A 407 20.11 9.56 73.84
N ALA A 408 19.06 9.90 73.08
CA ALA A 408 17.71 10.10 73.61
C ALA A 408 17.13 8.81 74.18
N ARG A 409 17.23 7.69 73.45
CA ARG A 409 16.82 6.36 73.93
C ARG A 409 17.53 5.96 75.21
N ALA A 410 18.86 6.08 75.24
CA ALA A 410 19.64 5.76 76.43
C ALA A 410 19.20 6.58 77.66
N ARG A 411 18.79 7.85 77.46
CA ARG A 411 18.25 8.69 78.55
C ARG A 411 16.87 8.23 79.01
N ILE A 412 15.97 7.86 78.09
CA ILE A 412 14.66 7.31 78.42
C ILE A 412 14.81 5.99 79.19
N GLU A 413 15.63 5.08 78.66
CA GLU A 413 15.91 3.79 79.29
C GLU A 413 16.54 3.97 80.68
N PHE A 414 17.53 4.85 80.82
CA PHE A 414 18.15 5.14 82.11
C PHE A 414 17.16 5.76 83.12
N ALA A 415 16.23 6.60 82.67
CA ALA A 415 15.18 7.13 83.54
C ALA A 415 14.19 6.05 84.01
N GLN A 416 14.01 4.99 83.22
CA GLN A 416 13.19 3.84 83.55
C GLN A 416 13.94 2.78 84.39
N MET A 417 15.28 2.81 84.39
CA MET A 417 16.09 1.90 85.20
C MET A 417 15.93 2.22 86.69
N SER A 418 15.36 1.28 87.43
CA SER A 418 15.38 1.30 88.90
C SER A 418 16.70 0.69 89.40
N LEU A 419 17.63 1.53 89.86
CA LEU A 419 18.86 1.06 90.48
C LEU A 419 18.60 0.64 91.93
N ALA A 420 18.76 -0.66 92.22
CA ALA A 420 18.72 -1.18 93.58
C ALA A 420 20.09 -0.98 94.24
N ILE A 421 20.23 0.11 95.01
CA ILE A 421 21.47 0.37 95.76
C ILE A 421 21.50 -0.56 96.98
N THR A 422 22.37 -1.56 96.95
CA THR A 422 22.54 -2.55 98.03
C THR A 422 23.44 -2.07 99.17
N GLY A 423 24.28 -1.05 98.94
CA GLY A 423 25.08 -0.43 100.00
C GLY A 423 25.98 0.71 99.51
N TYR A 424 26.49 1.51 100.45
CA TYR A 424 27.48 2.56 100.19
C TYR A 424 28.64 2.45 101.17
N VAL A 425 29.86 2.73 100.71
CA VAL A 425 31.08 2.75 101.53
C VAL A 425 31.65 4.17 101.51
N ILE A 426 31.76 4.79 102.69
CA ILE A 426 32.36 6.11 102.87
C ILE A 426 33.79 5.91 103.38
N LEU A 427 34.79 6.43 102.64
CA LEU A 427 36.18 6.46 103.09
C LEU A 427 36.42 7.75 103.88
N GLU A 428 36.49 7.66 105.20
CA GLU A 428 36.56 8.81 106.12
C GLU A 428 37.73 9.78 105.87
N ASN A 429 38.82 9.33 105.24
CA ASN A 429 39.99 10.17 104.97
C ASN A 429 40.04 10.77 103.55
N ARG A 430 39.01 10.57 102.72
CA ARG A 430 38.88 11.23 101.41
C ARG A 430 37.41 11.55 101.12
N PRO A 431 36.93 12.77 101.45
CA PRO A 431 35.52 13.13 101.26
C PRO A 431 35.04 13.15 99.80
N THR A 432 35.93 13.01 98.81
CA THR A 432 35.61 12.87 97.39
C THR A 432 35.66 11.42 96.87
N GLY A 433 35.92 10.43 97.73
CA GLY A 433 36.19 9.03 97.35
C GLY A 433 35.12 8.02 97.75
N SER A 434 33.86 8.40 97.96
CA SER A 434 32.77 7.48 98.30
C SER A 434 32.47 6.53 97.13
N VAL A 435 32.33 5.23 97.40
CA VAL A 435 31.96 4.22 96.39
C VAL A 435 30.56 3.69 96.72
N VAL A 436 29.65 3.78 95.75
CA VAL A 436 28.30 3.20 95.84
C VAL A 436 28.34 1.81 95.20
N ILE A 437 27.88 0.79 95.92
CA ILE A 437 27.78 -0.58 95.41
C ILE A 437 26.37 -0.72 94.80
N ILE A 438 26.34 -0.82 93.48
CA ILE A 438 25.14 -1.04 92.67
C ILE A 438 25.16 -2.53 92.28
N ASN A 439 24.03 -3.22 92.45
CA ASN A 439 23.86 -4.63 92.02
C ASN A 439 22.87 -4.72 90.87
#